data_AF-A0A9E5QWH7-F1
#
_entry.id   AF-A0A9E5QWH7-F1
#
_cell.length_a   1.000
_cell.length_b   1.000
_cell.length_c   1.000
_cell.angle_alpha   90.00
_cell.angle_beta   90.00
_cell.angle_gamma   90.00
#
_symmetry.space_group_name_H-M   'P 1'
#
loop_
_entity.id
_entity.type
_entity.pdbx_description
1 polymer ?
#
loop_
_entity_poly.entity_id
_entity_poly.type
_entity_poly.pdbx_seq_one_letter_code
_entity_poly.pdbx_strand_id
1 'polypeptide(L)'
;MFFQKTSRNFGPGTGSSARDYRFAKNGYDPLAKTIGLRPPKSGFVFLGSPKPCAFPERRPFGPVSPPSSRPTERKGPALSFARFFAIHPVEHNAPEEEVLLLDQSFLSTVPEATMQVPRFAAWLEKQDQTPAYETLARLLKLLQWQRGAKRWLLKTPHHLEFLDVLVKVFPSAKIIHTHRDPLVSVASFCSMVFQGQRIFSDQVNAVEVGQHWSRKTAYMVQKALAYRSQAPSQNFLDIQYQDLTQDTWAQLARIYQWLGEAWPAEVKAKMQTYHAQAPAHRYGLHQYALEDFGLHPDRIRQAFAQYIQTYLSKPNS
;
A
#
# COMPACT_ATOMS: atom_id res chain seq x y z
N MET A 1 -7.37 -13.83 43.55
CA MET A 1 -8.31 -14.97 43.53
C MET A 1 -7.80 -15.96 42.49
N PHE A 2 -7.47 -17.17 42.95
CA PHE A 2 -6.89 -18.33 42.25
C PHE A 2 -7.72 -18.76 41.02
N PHE A 3 -7.18 -19.39 39.95
CA PHE A 3 -6.65 -20.77 39.76
C PHE A 3 -5.69 -20.78 38.55
N GLN A 4 -4.52 -21.43 38.47
CA GLN A 4 -4.05 -22.83 38.64
C GLN A 4 -4.48 -23.86 37.55
N LYS A 5 -3.53 -24.12 36.63
CA LYS A 5 -3.05 -25.38 35.99
C LYS A 5 -4.04 -26.52 35.67
N THR A 6 -4.06 -26.96 34.40
CA THR A 6 -4.02 -28.39 34.04
C THR A 6 -3.11 -28.64 32.85
N SER A 7 -2.06 -29.42 33.09
CA SER A 7 -1.22 -30.11 32.13
C SER A 7 -1.94 -31.29 31.49
N ARG A 8 -1.77 -31.53 30.19
CA ARG A 8 -1.76 -32.87 29.62
C ARG A 8 -0.59 -33.02 28.65
N ASN A 9 0.28 -33.98 28.97
CA ASN A 9 1.34 -34.50 28.13
C ASN A 9 0.76 -35.20 26.90
N PHE A 10 1.35 -34.97 25.73
CA PHE A 10 1.49 -35.99 24.69
C PHE A 10 2.95 -35.99 24.24
N GLY A 11 3.54 -37.19 24.19
CA GLY A 11 4.96 -37.44 23.97
C GLY A 11 5.48 -37.15 22.55
N PRO A 12 6.73 -37.56 22.26
CA PRO A 12 7.53 -37.00 21.17
C PRO A 12 7.20 -37.65 19.83
N GLY A 13 6.83 -36.83 18.85
CA GLY A 13 6.65 -37.23 17.46
C GLY A 13 7.63 -36.50 16.55
N THR A 14 8.72 -37.19 16.24
CA THR A 14 9.51 -37.19 14.98
C THR A 14 9.36 -36.02 14.02
N GLY A 15 10.51 -35.42 13.67
CA GLY A 15 10.61 -34.35 12.68
C GLY A 15 10.11 -34.71 11.29
N SER A 16 9.62 -33.70 10.56
CA SER A 16 9.59 -33.69 9.10
C SER A 16 9.48 -32.26 8.58
N SER A 17 10.48 -31.90 7.79
CA SER A 17 10.52 -30.96 6.67
C SER A 17 9.24 -30.22 6.24
N ALA A 18 9.45 -28.92 5.98
CA ALA A 18 8.90 -28.15 4.87
C ALA A 18 7.47 -28.52 4.40
N ARG A 19 6.43 -28.01 5.08
CA ARG A 19 5.07 -28.07 4.55
C ARG A 19 4.24 -26.81 4.85
N ASP A 20 3.66 -26.32 3.75
CA ASP A 20 2.34 -25.67 3.66
C ASP A 20 2.27 -24.15 3.58
N TYR A 21 2.80 -23.58 2.49
CA TYR A 21 2.16 -22.44 1.83
C TYR A 21 0.97 -22.95 1.00
N ARG A 22 -0.25 -22.91 1.55
CA ARG A 22 -1.45 -23.12 0.73
C ARG A 22 -1.84 -21.79 0.10
N PHE A 23 -1.35 -21.59 -1.12
CA PHE A 23 -1.75 -20.51 -2.00
C PHE A 23 -3.27 -20.49 -2.15
N ALA A 24 -3.88 -19.30 -2.16
CA ALA A 24 -5.22 -19.16 -2.74
C ALA A 24 -5.22 -19.87 -4.10
N LYS A 25 -6.34 -20.50 -4.50
CA LYS A 25 -6.51 -21.42 -5.65
C LYS A 25 -5.89 -21.00 -7.00
N ASN A 26 -5.31 -19.80 -7.11
CA ASN A 26 -4.64 -19.27 -8.29
C ASN A 26 -3.11 -19.08 -8.13
N GLY A 27 -2.48 -19.51 -7.04
CA GLY A 27 -1.02 -19.66 -6.97
C GLY A 27 -0.18 -18.37 -6.85
N TYR A 28 -0.77 -17.20 -6.60
CA TYR A 28 -0.08 -15.90 -6.68
C TYR A 28 0.62 -15.44 -5.39
N ASP A 29 1.78 -14.78 -5.53
CA ASP A 29 2.46 -14.03 -4.45
C ASP A 29 2.05 -12.53 -4.50
N PRO A 30 1.37 -12.00 -3.46
CA PRO A 30 1.03 -10.58 -3.38
C PRO A 30 2.23 -9.63 -3.37
N LEU A 31 3.39 -10.06 -2.81
CA LEU A 31 4.60 -9.22 -2.72
C LEU A 31 5.12 -8.85 -4.11
N ALA A 32 5.11 -9.83 -5.00
CA ALA A 32 5.47 -9.69 -6.40
C ALA A 32 4.66 -8.65 -7.18
N LYS A 33 3.34 -8.63 -6.99
CA LYS A 33 2.44 -7.72 -7.73
C LYS A 33 2.43 -6.33 -7.13
N THR A 34 2.50 -6.23 -5.80
CA THR A 34 2.53 -4.96 -5.07
C THR A 34 3.89 -4.27 -5.19
N ILE A 35 5.00 -5.02 -5.28
CA ILE A 35 6.37 -4.47 -5.33
C ILE A 35 6.99 -4.59 -6.73
N GLY A 36 6.89 -5.75 -7.39
CA GLY A 36 7.59 -6.04 -8.64
C GLY A 36 6.88 -5.64 -9.95
N LEU A 37 5.60 -5.27 -9.91
CA LEU A 37 4.83 -4.89 -11.11
C LEU A 37 4.17 -3.52 -11.02
N ARG A 38 3.98 -3.02 -9.80
CA ARG A 38 3.69 -1.63 -9.49
C ARG A 38 4.77 -1.14 -8.53
N PRO A 39 5.97 -0.81 -9.01
CA PRO A 39 6.96 -0.22 -8.13
C PRO A 39 6.30 1.02 -7.48
N PRO A 40 6.21 1.09 -6.15
CA PRO A 40 5.47 2.12 -5.47
C PRO A 40 6.02 3.49 -5.87
N LYS A 41 5.13 4.43 -6.18
CA LYS A 41 5.49 5.78 -6.58
C LYS A 41 5.93 6.65 -5.38
N SER A 42 6.54 6.03 -4.36
CA SER A 42 6.62 6.41 -2.93
C SER A 42 5.46 5.83 -2.09
N GLY A 43 5.76 5.14 -1.01
CA GLY A 43 4.77 4.54 -0.11
C GLY A 43 5.28 3.37 0.73
N PHE A 44 4.48 2.96 1.71
CA PHE A 44 4.79 1.83 2.58
C PHE A 44 4.17 0.54 2.09
N VAL A 45 4.92 -0.56 2.18
CA VAL A 45 4.40 -1.91 2.03
C VAL A 45 4.53 -2.61 3.38
N PHE A 46 3.40 -3.00 3.95
CA PHE A 46 3.28 -3.62 5.26
C PHE A 46 3.19 -5.13 5.15
N LEU A 47 3.92 -5.83 6.00
CA LEU A 47 3.79 -7.26 6.21
C LEU A 47 3.46 -7.52 7.68
N GLY A 48 2.27 -8.07 7.93
CA GLY A 48 1.84 -8.38 9.29
C GLY A 48 0.89 -9.55 9.34
N SER A 49 1.00 -10.34 10.39
CA SER A 49 0.01 -11.37 10.73
C SER A 49 -0.73 -10.88 11.98
N PRO A 50 -2.05 -10.61 11.93
CA PRO A 50 -2.79 -10.46 13.16
C PRO A 50 -2.70 -11.79 13.90
N LYS A 51 -2.51 -11.75 15.22
CA LYS A 51 -2.52 -12.96 16.06
C LYS A 51 -3.72 -13.82 15.68
N PRO A 52 -3.55 -15.14 15.44
CA PRO A 52 -4.66 -16.00 15.11
C PRO A 52 -5.69 -15.95 16.25
N CYS A 53 -6.87 -15.41 15.97
CA CYS A 53 -8.03 -15.53 16.85
C CYS A 53 -8.70 -16.88 16.56
N ALA A 54 -9.10 -17.59 17.61
CA ALA A 54 -9.99 -18.74 17.46
C ALA A 54 -11.35 -18.24 16.97
N PHE A 55 -11.62 -18.40 15.68
CA PHE A 55 -12.95 -18.25 15.11
C PHE A 55 -13.64 -19.61 15.06
N PRO A 56 -14.98 -19.67 15.22
CA PRO A 56 -15.74 -20.89 14.97
C PRO A 56 -15.52 -21.39 13.52
N GLU A 57 -15.74 -22.69 13.32
CA GLU A 57 -15.50 -23.39 12.05
C GLU A 57 -16.03 -22.62 10.83
N ARG A 58 -15.27 -22.68 9.73
CA ARG A 58 -15.61 -22.04 8.46
C ARG A 58 -17.00 -22.49 8.02
N ARG A 59 -17.94 -21.54 7.89
CA ARG A 59 -19.13 -21.75 7.06
C ARG A 59 -18.80 -21.25 5.65
N PRO A 60 -18.86 -22.10 4.61
CA PRO A 60 -18.68 -21.64 3.25
C PRO A 60 -19.84 -20.70 2.91
N PHE A 61 -19.54 -19.42 2.70
CA PHE A 61 -20.45 -18.55 1.95
C PHE A 61 -20.48 -19.06 0.51
N GLY A 62 -21.69 -19.22 -0.03
CA GLY A 62 -21.89 -19.62 -1.42
C GLY A 62 -21.20 -18.65 -2.40
N PRO A 63 -20.99 -19.07 -3.67
CA PRO A 63 -20.37 -18.22 -4.66
C PRO A 63 -21.21 -16.95 -4.84
N VAL A 64 -20.62 -15.79 -4.52
CA VAL A 64 -21.19 -14.49 -4.88
C VAL A 64 -20.67 -14.15 -6.27
N SER A 65 -21.55 -14.20 -7.27
CA SER A 65 -21.23 -13.75 -8.62
C SER A 65 -21.06 -12.22 -8.62
N PRO A 66 -19.99 -11.66 -9.22
CA PRO A 66 -19.86 -10.21 -9.35
C PRO A 66 -20.92 -9.66 -10.33
N PRO A 67 -21.47 -8.46 -10.09
CA PRO A 67 -22.34 -7.81 -11.07
C PRO A 67 -21.54 -7.51 -12.35
N SER A 68 -22.11 -7.87 -13.51
CA SER A 68 -21.51 -7.59 -14.81
C SER A 68 -21.60 -6.11 -15.13
N SER A 69 -20.47 -5.47 -15.45
CA SER A 69 -20.44 -4.09 -15.94
C SER A 69 -20.79 -4.06 -17.43
N ARG A 70 -21.93 -3.44 -17.80
CA ARG A 70 -22.18 -3.00 -19.18
C ARG A 70 -21.45 -1.68 -19.44
N PRO A 71 -20.70 -1.52 -20.54
CA PRO A 71 -20.19 -0.21 -20.92
C PRO A 71 -21.35 0.63 -21.48
N THR A 72 -21.56 1.81 -20.93
CA THR A 72 -22.42 2.85 -21.53
C THR A 72 -21.53 3.96 -22.07
N GLU A 73 -21.71 4.29 -23.35
CA GLU A 73 -21.02 5.38 -24.02
C GLU A 73 -21.50 6.73 -23.47
N ARG A 74 -20.67 7.37 -22.63
CA ARG A 74 -20.79 8.79 -22.28
C ARG A 74 -19.42 9.46 -22.42
N LYS A 75 -19.29 10.41 -23.35
CA LYS A 75 -18.03 11.07 -23.77
C LYS A 75 -17.37 12.01 -22.74
N GLY A 76 -17.73 11.95 -21.46
CA GLY A 76 -17.09 12.74 -20.38
C GLY A 76 -16.49 11.83 -19.30
N PRO A 77 -17.32 11.18 -18.45
CA PRO A 77 -16.86 10.30 -17.39
C PRO A 77 -16.03 9.14 -17.92
N ALA A 78 -16.39 8.55 -19.08
CA ALA A 78 -15.70 7.39 -19.62
C ALA A 78 -14.20 7.65 -19.92
N LEU A 79 -13.83 8.87 -20.31
CA LEU A 79 -12.44 9.23 -20.58
C LEU A 79 -11.66 9.47 -19.28
N SER A 80 -12.27 10.13 -18.27
CA SER A 80 -11.68 10.26 -16.92
C SER A 80 -11.52 8.90 -16.25
N PHE A 81 -12.53 8.03 -16.36
CA PHE A 81 -12.47 6.63 -15.97
C PHE A 81 -11.31 5.91 -16.69
N ALA A 82 -11.24 5.97 -18.03
CA ALA A 82 -10.16 5.31 -18.76
C ALA A 82 -8.77 5.82 -18.35
N ARG A 83 -8.60 7.13 -18.13
CA ARG A 83 -7.32 7.73 -17.70
C ARG A 83 -6.96 7.35 -16.26
N PHE A 84 -7.91 7.40 -15.33
CA PHE A 84 -7.68 6.99 -13.96
C PHE A 84 -7.34 5.50 -13.87
N PHE A 85 -8.10 4.62 -14.53
CA PHE A 85 -7.86 3.18 -14.49
C PHE A 85 -6.60 2.76 -15.27
N ALA A 86 -6.14 3.57 -16.22
CA ALA A 86 -4.78 3.41 -16.78
C ALA A 86 -3.69 3.72 -15.74
N ILE A 87 -3.91 4.68 -14.84
CA ILE A 87 -2.95 5.05 -13.79
C ILE A 87 -3.08 4.15 -12.55
N HIS A 88 -4.29 3.73 -12.21
CA HIS A 88 -4.67 2.92 -11.06
C HIS A 88 -5.65 1.79 -11.49
N PRO A 89 -5.12 0.71 -12.08
CA PRO A 89 -5.95 -0.39 -12.58
C PRO A 89 -6.59 -1.13 -11.41
N VAL A 90 -7.91 -1.23 -11.40
CA VAL A 90 -8.65 -2.05 -10.43
C VAL A 90 -9.13 -3.30 -11.15
N GLU A 91 -8.69 -4.47 -10.69
CA GLU A 91 -9.16 -5.76 -11.20
C GLU A 91 -9.79 -6.54 -10.03
N HIS A 92 -10.89 -7.24 -10.29
CA HIS A 92 -11.65 -7.97 -9.26
C HIS A 92 -10.85 -8.89 -8.32
N ASN A 93 -9.72 -9.45 -8.80
CA ASN A 93 -8.86 -10.38 -8.08
C ASN A 93 -7.43 -9.85 -7.90
N ALA A 94 -7.19 -8.57 -8.18
CA ALA A 94 -5.88 -7.95 -7.95
C ALA A 94 -5.74 -7.45 -6.50
N PRO A 95 -4.50 -7.36 -5.99
CA PRO A 95 -4.21 -6.59 -4.78
C PRO A 95 -4.67 -5.15 -4.95
N GLU A 96 -5.29 -4.61 -3.91
CA GLU A 96 -5.80 -3.24 -3.84
C GLU A 96 -5.38 -2.59 -2.52
N GLU A 97 -5.39 -1.26 -2.47
CA GLU A 97 -5.13 -0.51 -1.24
C GLU A 97 -6.19 -0.77 -0.17
N GLU A 98 -5.73 -1.09 1.04
CA GLU A 98 -6.54 -1.20 2.25
C GLU A 98 -7.14 0.14 2.71
N VAL A 99 -6.81 1.25 2.05
CA VAL A 99 -7.48 2.55 2.27
C VAL A 99 -9.00 2.44 2.08
N LEU A 100 -9.48 1.53 1.22
CA LEU A 100 -10.91 1.25 1.05
C LEU A 100 -11.54 0.56 2.28
N LEU A 101 -10.75 -0.20 3.05
CA LEU A 101 -11.19 -0.77 4.32
C LEU A 101 -11.14 0.28 5.44
N LEU A 102 -10.12 1.14 5.44
CA LEU A 102 -10.04 2.29 6.35
C LEU A 102 -11.21 3.25 6.14
N ASP A 103 -11.63 3.46 4.89
CA ASP A 103 -12.72 4.37 4.54
C ASP A 103 -14.08 3.98 5.15
N GLN A 104 -14.28 2.71 5.52
CA GLN A 104 -15.47 2.27 6.26
C GLN A 104 -15.62 2.94 7.64
N SER A 105 -14.56 3.59 8.13
CA SER A 105 -14.56 4.34 9.39
C SER A 105 -14.69 5.86 9.22
N PHE A 106 -14.80 6.37 7.98
CA PHE A 106 -14.78 7.81 7.64
C PHE A 106 -13.51 8.55 8.09
N LEU A 107 -12.47 7.80 8.46
CA LEU A 107 -11.16 8.29 8.87
C LEU A 107 -10.12 7.82 7.85
N SER A 108 -10.30 8.23 6.60
CA SER A 108 -9.38 7.87 5.51
C SER A 108 -9.12 9.08 4.62
N THR A 109 -8.07 8.98 3.81
CA THR A 109 -7.72 10.00 2.82
C THR A 109 -8.49 9.82 1.49
N VAL A 110 -9.41 8.84 1.40
CA VAL A 110 -10.21 8.63 0.17
C VAL A 110 -11.07 9.86 -0.16
N PRO A 111 -11.81 10.49 0.79
CA PRO A 111 -12.61 11.67 0.47
C PRO A 111 -11.77 12.84 -0.05
N GLU A 112 -10.60 13.12 0.54
CA GLU A 112 -9.70 14.18 0.05
C GLU A 112 -9.02 13.84 -1.29
N ALA A 113 -8.82 12.55 -1.59
CA ALA A 113 -8.26 12.09 -2.86
C ALA A 113 -9.28 12.05 -4.00
N THR A 114 -10.58 12.02 -3.69
CA THR A 114 -11.65 11.87 -4.69
C THR A 114 -12.51 13.12 -4.83
N MET A 115 -12.50 14.03 -3.84
CA MET A 115 -13.33 15.23 -3.81
C MET A 115 -12.54 16.43 -3.31
N GLN A 116 -13.02 17.64 -3.65
CA GLN A 116 -12.48 18.89 -3.12
C GLN A 116 -13.08 19.18 -1.73
N VAL A 117 -12.51 18.57 -0.69
CA VAL A 117 -13.02 18.68 0.70
C VAL A 117 -11.96 19.22 1.67
N PRO A 118 -11.43 20.45 1.47
CA PRO A 118 -10.32 20.99 2.26
C PRO A 118 -10.63 21.09 3.77
N ARG A 119 -11.90 21.33 4.14
CA ARG A 119 -12.35 21.33 5.54
C ARG A 119 -12.28 19.95 6.17
N PHE A 120 -12.63 18.90 5.42
CA PHE A 120 -12.51 17.51 5.88
C PHE A 120 -11.04 17.12 6.01
N ALA A 121 -10.21 17.42 5.02
CA ALA A 121 -8.77 17.13 5.06
C ALA A 121 -8.09 17.78 6.29
N ALA A 122 -8.37 19.07 6.54
CA ALA A 122 -7.83 19.78 7.71
C ALA A 122 -8.37 19.26 9.05
N TRP A 123 -9.60 18.73 9.07
CA TRP A 123 -10.15 18.04 10.23
C TRP A 123 -9.47 16.69 10.45
N LEU A 124 -9.28 15.89 9.38
CA LEU A 124 -8.68 14.56 9.39
C LEU A 124 -7.27 14.56 9.97
N GLU A 125 -6.45 15.56 9.61
CA GLU A 125 -5.07 15.74 10.11
C GLU A 125 -5.00 15.88 11.64
N LYS A 126 -6.12 16.21 12.30
CA LYS A 126 -6.22 16.41 13.76
C LYS A 126 -6.86 15.23 14.48
N GLN A 127 -7.33 14.21 13.77
CA GLN A 127 -8.06 13.09 14.37
C GLN A 127 -7.11 11.99 14.86
N ASP A 128 -7.52 11.31 15.93
CA ASP A 128 -6.93 10.02 16.31
C ASP A 128 -7.38 8.94 15.32
N GLN A 129 -6.43 8.36 14.59
CA GLN A 129 -6.67 7.27 13.63
C GLN A 129 -6.74 5.89 14.29
N THR A 130 -6.54 5.77 15.61
CA THR A 130 -6.59 4.47 16.31
C THR A 130 -7.87 3.68 16.00
N PRO A 131 -9.09 4.27 16.05
CA PRO A 131 -10.32 3.53 15.73
C PRO A 131 -10.37 3.01 14.28
N ALA A 132 -9.79 3.74 13.32
CA ALA A 132 -9.72 3.33 11.92
C ALA A 132 -8.84 2.09 11.75
N TYR A 133 -7.66 2.10 12.38
CA TYR A 133 -6.73 0.97 12.33
C TYR A 133 -7.24 -0.25 13.11
N GLU A 134 -7.94 -0.06 14.23
CA GLU A 134 -8.60 -1.17 14.94
C GLU A 134 -9.75 -1.77 14.11
N THR A 135 -10.48 -0.94 13.36
CA THR A 135 -11.48 -1.39 12.39
C THR A 135 -10.81 -2.18 11.26
N LEU A 136 -9.72 -1.68 10.70
CA LEU A 136 -8.91 -2.39 9.72
C LEU A 136 -8.48 -3.76 10.26
N ALA A 137 -7.97 -3.85 11.48
CA ALA A 137 -7.59 -5.12 12.10
C ALA A 137 -8.76 -6.11 12.21
N ARG A 138 -9.98 -5.63 12.53
CA ARG A 138 -11.20 -6.45 12.55
C ARG A 138 -11.59 -6.95 11.15
N LEU A 139 -11.55 -6.08 10.15
CA LEU A 139 -11.86 -6.42 8.76
C LEU A 139 -10.85 -7.43 8.20
N LEU A 140 -9.55 -7.27 8.47
CA LEU A 140 -8.52 -8.23 8.08
C LEU A 140 -8.73 -9.60 8.75
N LYS A 141 -9.12 -9.63 10.04
CA LYS A 141 -9.48 -10.90 10.71
C LYS A 141 -10.69 -11.57 10.07
N LEU A 142 -11.72 -10.81 9.69
CA LEU A 142 -12.88 -11.33 8.98
C LEU A 142 -12.49 -11.95 7.63
N LEU A 143 -11.69 -11.23 6.83
CA LEU A 143 -11.19 -11.73 5.55
C LEU A 143 -10.28 -12.95 5.73
N GLN A 144 -9.48 -12.97 6.80
CA GLN A 144 -8.61 -14.10 7.13
C GLN A 144 -9.42 -15.34 7.49
N TRP A 145 -10.49 -15.19 8.27
CA TRP A 145 -11.40 -16.30 8.56
C TRP A 145 -12.06 -16.84 7.29
N GLN A 146 -12.51 -15.95 6.40
CA GLN A 146 -13.17 -16.34 5.15
C GLN A 146 -12.22 -17.00 4.14
N ARG A 147 -11.00 -16.47 3.97
CA ARG A 147 -10.08 -16.81 2.87
C ARG A 147 -8.83 -17.58 3.30
N GLY A 148 -8.44 -17.53 4.58
CA GLY A 148 -7.30 -18.28 5.13
C GLY A 148 -5.93 -17.63 4.99
N ALA A 149 -5.84 -16.30 5.09
CA ALA A 149 -4.55 -15.60 5.03
C ALA A 149 -3.64 -16.01 6.22
N LYS A 150 -2.35 -16.29 5.96
CA LYS A 150 -1.34 -16.51 7.01
C LYS A 150 -0.58 -15.22 7.35
N ARG A 151 -0.38 -14.36 6.36
CA ARG A 151 0.21 -13.03 6.47
C ARG A 151 -0.51 -12.08 5.53
N TRP A 152 -0.71 -10.86 6.00
CA TRP A 152 -1.22 -9.76 5.20
C TRP A 152 -0.06 -8.97 4.62
N LEU A 153 -0.17 -8.73 3.31
CA LEU A 153 0.57 -7.70 2.62
C LEU A 153 -0.38 -6.54 2.35
N LEU A 154 -0.08 -5.38 2.91
CA LEU A 154 -0.89 -4.18 2.78
C LEU A 154 -0.04 -3.06 2.17
N LYS A 155 -0.66 -2.12 1.45
CA LYS A 155 0.00 -0.98 0.84
C LYS A 155 -1.02 0.15 0.66
N THR A 156 -0.78 1.25 1.36
CA THR A 156 -1.41 2.54 1.06
C THR A 156 -0.49 3.70 1.47
N PRO A 157 -0.46 4.80 0.70
CA PRO A 157 0.22 6.04 1.12
C PRO A 157 -0.32 6.61 2.44
N HIS A 158 -1.59 6.33 2.80
CA HIS A 158 -2.22 6.79 4.04
C HIS A 158 -1.37 6.46 5.29
N HIS A 159 -0.63 5.35 5.26
CA HIS A 159 0.26 4.94 6.35
C HIS A 159 1.40 5.92 6.64
N LEU A 160 1.84 6.76 5.68
CA LEU A 160 2.91 7.75 5.91
C LEU A 160 2.55 8.72 7.03
N GLU A 161 1.28 9.11 7.13
CA GLU A 161 0.83 10.07 8.13
C GLU A 161 0.68 9.46 9.54
N PHE A 162 0.43 8.14 9.61
CA PHE A 162 -0.05 7.45 10.80
C PHE A 162 0.77 6.19 11.15
N LEU A 163 2.09 6.24 10.93
CA LEU A 163 2.99 5.13 11.26
C LEU A 163 2.99 4.76 12.76
N ASP A 164 2.86 5.76 13.63
CA ASP A 164 2.75 5.61 15.07
C ASP A 164 1.50 4.79 15.45
N VAL A 165 0.35 5.13 14.87
CA VAL A 165 -0.91 4.40 15.05
C VAL A 165 -0.81 3.00 14.44
N LEU A 166 -0.22 2.88 13.25
CA LEU A 166 -0.01 1.59 12.58
C LEU A 166 0.76 0.63 13.49
N VAL A 167 1.90 1.06 14.04
CA VAL A 167 2.73 0.20 14.90
C VAL A 167 2.06 -0.05 16.25
N LYS A 168 1.29 0.91 16.78
CA LYS A 168 0.48 0.70 17.98
C LYS A 168 -0.53 -0.44 17.80
N VAL A 169 -1.26 -0.47 16.68
CA VAL A 169 -2.28 -1.50 16.40
C VAL A 169 -1.65 -2.82 15.91
N PHE A 170 -0.56 -2.72 15.15
CA PHE A 170 0.18 -3.86 14.59
C PHE A 170 1.64 -3.85 15.09
N PRO A 171 1.90 -4.20 16.36
CA PRO A 171 3.25 -4.09 16.95
C PRO A 171 4.29 -5.02 16.32
N SER A 172 3.84 -6.08 15.65
CA SER A 172 4.70 -7.00 14.89
C SER A 172 4.88 -6.60 13.41
N ALA A 173 4.45 -5.39 13.03
CA ALA A 173 4.55 -4.90 11.66
C ALA A 173 6.00 -4.91 11.15
N LYS A 174 6.16 -5.43 9.94
CA LYS A 174 7.36 -5.23 9.12
C LYS A 174 7.01 -4.22 8.03
N ILE A 175 7.73 -3.10 7.99
CA ILE A 175 7.42 -1.93 7.18
C ILE A 175 8.50 -1.74 6.11
N ILE A 176 8.13 -1.88 4.84
CA ILE A 176 8.99 -1.55 3.71
C ILE A 176 8.71 -0.11 3.33
N HIS A 177 9.67 0.80 3.48
CA HIS A 177 9.57 2.17 3.00
C HIS A 177 10.17 2.26 1.60
N THR A 178 9.40 2.77 0.65
CA THR A 178 9.92 2.99 -0.71
C THR A 178 10.19 4.45 -1.00
N HIS A 179 11.34 4.69 -1.61
CA HIS A 179 11.87 6.03 -1.82
C HIS A 179 11.94 6.38 -3.29
N ARG A 180 11.40 7.54 -3.65
CA ARG A 180 11.49 8.12 -4.98
C ARG A 180 11.72 9.62 -4.88
N ASP A 181 12.29 10.20 -5.93
CA ASP A 181 12.43 11.66 -6.07
C ASP A 181 11.06 12.35 -5.86
N PRO A 182 10.95 13.30 -4.90
CA PRO A 182 9.71 14.03 -4.63
C PRO A 182 9.23 14.84 -5.84
N LEU A 183 10.11 15.34 -6.71
CA LEU A 183 9.70 16.05 -7.92
C LEU A 183 8.88 15.18 -8.86
N VAL A 184 9.26 13.90 -8.99
CA VAL A 184 8.59 12.94 -9.86
C VAL A 184 7.35 12.36 -9.18
N SER A 185 7.47 12.00 -7.90
CA SER A 185 6.38 11.34 -7.18
C SER A 185 5.21 12.28 -6.88
N VAL A 186 5.46 13.53 -6.47
CA VAL A 186 4.39 14.51 -6.19
C VAL A 186 3.63 14.85 -7.47
N ALA A 187 4.32 15.13 -8.58
CA ALA A 187 3.67 15.39 -9.86
C ALA A 187 2.81 14.20 -10.32
N SER A 188 3.33 12.98 -10.17
CA SER A 188 2.59 11.75 -10.50
C SER A 188 1.33 11.60 -9.65
N PHE A 189 1.43 11.90 -8.36
CA PHE A 189 0.33 11.80 -7.42
C PHE A 189 -0.76 12.85 -7.72
N CYS A 190 -0.35 14.10 -7.98
CA CYS A 190 -1.27 15.18 -8.36
C CYS A 190 -2.02 14.83 -9.66
N SER A 191 -1.32 14.27 -10.65
CA SER A 191 -1.94 13.81 -11.89
C SER A 191 -2.97 12.71 -11.65
N MET A 192 -2.64 11.71 -10.82
CA MET A 192 -3.57 10.63 -10.48
C MET A 192 -4.82 11.16 -9.77
N VAL A 193 -4.66 12.00 -8.74
CA VAL A 193 -5.78 12.55 -7.98
C VAL A 193 -6.62 13.48 -8.85
N PHE A 194 -6.00 14.31 -9.69
CA PHE A 194 -6.72 15.17 -10.62
C PHE A 194 -7.62 14.36 -11.57
N GLN A 195 -7.12 13.26 -12.17
CA GLN A 195 -7.97 12.39 -12.99
C GLN A 195 -9.06 11.70 -12.17
N GLY A 196 -8.74 11.30 -10.93
CA GLY A 196 -9.70 10.68 -10.00
C GLY A 196 -10.84 11.62 -9.62
N GLN A 197 -10.55 12.87 -9.26
CA GLN A 197 -11.56 13.88 -8.93
C GLN A 197 -12.48 14.18 -10.12
N ARG A 198 -11.94 14.15 -11.35
CA ARG A 198 -12.71 14.35 -12.59
C ARG A 198 -13.67 13.21 -12.94
N ILE A 199 -13.66 12.12 -12.16
CA ILE A 199 -14.71 11.09 -12.23
C ILE A 199 -15.97 11.56 -11.49
N PHE A 200 -15.79 12.32 -10.41
CA PHE A 200 -16.87 12.68 -9.46
C PHE A 200 -17.28 14.15 -9.54
N SER A 201 -16.51 15.00 -10.23
CA SER A 201 -16.77 16.42 -10.40
C SER A 201 -16.45 16.89 -11.83
N ASP A 202 -17.31 17.74 -12.37
CA ASP A 202 -17.06 18.47 -13.63
C ASP A 202 -16.15 19.69 -13.44
N GLN A 203 -15.99 20.14 -12.18
CA GLN A 203 -15.17 21.30 -11.82
C GLN A 203 -14.00 20.83 -10.95
N VAL A 204 -12.83 20.71 -11.57
CA VAL A 204 -11.58 20.33 -10.89
C VAL A 204 -10.47 21.26 -11.36
N ASN A 205 -9.85 21.98 -10.44
CA ASN A 205 -8.73 22.88 -10.72
C ASN A 205 -7.39 22.18 -10.43
N ALA A 206 -6.57 21.98 -11.47
CA ALA A 206 -5.28 21.29 -11.34
C ALA A 206 -4.31 22.03 -10.41
N VAL A 207 -4.33 23.37 -10.38
CA VAL A 207 -3.46 24.17 -9.50
C VAL A 207 -3.87 24.00 -8.04
N GLU A 208 -5.17 23.98 -7.74
CA GLU A 208 -5.67 23.73 -6.37
C GLU A 208 -5.33 22.30 -5.91
N VAL A 209 -5.46 21.31 -6.80
CA VAL A 209 -5.02 19.92 -6.54
C VAL A 209 -3.52 19.90 -6.23
N GLY A 210 -2.71 20.57 -7.04
CA GLY A 210 -1.26 20.67 -6.84
C GLY A 210 -0.91 21.29 -5.49
N GLN A 211 -1.47 22.46 -5.18
CA GLN A 211 -1.24 23.15 -3.91
C GLN A 211 -1.64 22.28 -2.71
N HIS A 212 -2.81 21.65 -2.77
CA HIS A 212 -3.28 20.78 -1.69
C HIS A 212 -2.35 19.58 -1.49
N TRP A 213 -2.06 18.84 -2.56
CA TRP A 213 -1.35 17.57 -2.46
C TRP A 213 0.16 17.70 -2.31
N SER A 214 0.78 18.77 -2.81
CA SER A 214 2.18 19.06 -2.50
C SER A 214 2.39 19.35 -1.01
N ARG A 215 1.52 20.18 -0.40
CA ARG A 215 1.51 20.44 1.05
C ARG A 215 1.23 19.15 1.82
N LYS A 216 0.18 18.41 1.45
CA LYS A 216 -0.26 17.21 2.15
C LYS A 216 0.81 16.11 2.12
N THR A 217 1.39 15.82 0.96
CA THR A 217 2.45 14.80 0.85
C THR A 217 3.71 15.17 1.62
N ALA A 218 4.10 16.46 1.62
CA ALA A 218 5.20 16.94 2.47
C ALA A 218 4.88 16.72 3.97
N TYR A 219 3.67 17.06 4.41
CA TYR A 219 3.21 16.83 5.78
C TYR A 219 3.24 15.33 6.16
N MET A 220 2.72 14.46 5.29
CA MET A 220 2.74 13.00 5.51
C MET A 220 4.18 12.47 5.64
N VAL A 221 5.11 12.93 4.80
CA VAL A 221 6.53 12.54 4.88
C VAL A 221 7.19 13.08 6.14
N GLN A 222 6.90 14.31 6.55
CA GLN A 222 7.41 14.88 7.80
C GLN A 222 6.94 14.09 9.02
N LYS A 223 5.66 13.69 9.05
CA LYS A 223 5.11 12.79 10.08
C LYS A 223 5.83 11.44 10.10
N ALA A 224 6.04 10.85 8.92
CA ALA A 224 6.79 9.59 8.80
C ALA A 224 8.23 9.73 9.33
N LEU A 225 8.94 10.80 8.95
CA LEU A 225 10.31 11.09 9.41
C LEU A 225 10.37 11.28 10.93
N ALA A 226 9.42 12.02 11.50
CA ALA A 226 9.35 12.27 12.94
C ALA A 226 9.13 10.99 13.75
N TYR A 227 8.33 10.06 13.24
CA TYR A 227 8.20 8.73 13.85
C TYR A 227 9.47 7.89 13.64
N ARG A 228 10.03 7.92 12.42
CA ARG A 228 11.21 7.15 12.03
C ARG A 228 12.45 7.48 12.86
N SER A 229 12.61 8.71 13.33
CA SER A 229 13.74 9.13 14.16
C SER A 229 13.74 8.52 15.57
N GLN A 230 12.60 7.99 16.01
CA GLN A 230 12.41 7.40 17.35
C GLN A 230 12.16 5.88 17.28
N ALA A 231 11.74 5.36 16.12
CA ALA A 231 11.35 3.96 15.96
C ALA A 231 12.56 3.02 15.78
N PRO A 232 12.49 1.77 16.30
CA PRO A 232 13.53 0.76 16.08
C PRO A 232 13.75 0.47 14.59
N SER A 233 14.99 0.64 14.11
CA SER A 233 15.33 0.50 12.69
C SER A 233 15.07 -0.90 12.13
N GLN A 234 15.16 -1.95 12.95
CA GLN A 234 14.98 -3.36 12.55
C GLN A 234 13.58 -3.72 11.99
N ASN A 235 12.58 -2.87 12.22
CA ASN A 235 11.22 -3.08 11.69
C ASN A 235 11.00 -2.38 10.35
N PHE A 236 11.99 -1.66 9.86
CA PHE A 236 11.94 -0.97 8.58
C PHE A 236 12.94 -1.54 7.58
N LEU A 237 12.52 -1.58 6.32
CA LEU A 237 13.39 -1.85 5.18
C LEU A 237 13.20 -0.75 4.13
N ASP A 238 14.26 0.00 3.88
CA ASP A 238 14.24 1.09 2.91
C ASP A 238 14.65 0.56 1.51
N ILE A 239 13.82 0.82 0.49
CA ILE A 239 14.01 0.39 -0.90
C ILE A 239 13.94 1.60 -1.83
N GLN A 240 14.99 1.83 -2.61
CA GLN A 240 14.97 2.84 -3.65
C GLN A 240 14.13 2.36 -4.84
N TYR A 241 13.28 3.24 -5.36
CA TYR A 241 12.51 2.98 -6.56
C TYR A 241 13.42 2.61 -7.73
N GLN A 242 14.57 3.29 -7.86
CA GLN A 242 15.55 3.03 -8.92
C GLN A 242 16.08 1.59 -8.85
N ASP A 243 16.53 1.14 -7.68
CA ASP A 243 17.02 -0.24 -7.46
C ASP A 243 15.94 -1.27 -7.78
N LEU A 244 14.70 -1.00 -7.38
CA LEU A 244 13.57 -1.88 -7.63
C LEU A 244 13.24 -2.00 -9.13
N THR A 245 13.36 -0.91 -9.88
CA THR A 245 13.16 -0.92 -11.33
C THR A 245 14.33 -1.50 -12.11
N GLN A 246 15.56 -1.38 -11.60
CA GLN A 246 16.76 -1.91 -12.25
C GLN A 246 16.89 -3.42 -12.04
N ASP A 247 16.68 -3.89 -10.80
CA ASP A 247 16.73 -5.31 -10.47
C ASP A 247 15.68 -5.66 -9.40
N THR A 248 14.46 -5.89 -9.88
CA THR A 248 13.34 -6.34 -9.05
C THR A 248 13.67 -7.64 -8.30
N TRP A 249 14.44 -8.54 -8.90
CA TRP A 249 14.74 -9.83 -8.29
C TRP A 249 15.72 -9.67 -7.11
N ALA A 250 16.76 -8.87 -7.27
CA ALA A 250 17.65 -8.57 -6.15
C ALA A 250 16.90 -7.92 -4.97
N GLN A 251 15.98 -6.99 -5.24
CA GLN A 251 15.20 -6.36 -4.17
C GLN A 251 14.25 -7.33 -3.47
N LEU A 252 13.63 -8.26 -4.20
CA LEU A 252 12.81 -9.31 -3.59
C LEU A 252 13.63 -10.26 -2.72
N ALA A 253 14.83 -10.67 -3.16
CA ALA A 253 15.75 -11.46 -2.32
C ALA A 253 16.04 -10.74 -1.02
N ARG A 254 16.37 -9.45 -1.11
CA ARG A 254 16.65 -8.59 0.04
C ARG A 254 15.45 -8.50 0.99
N ILE A 255 14.23 -8.38 0.47
CA ILE A 255 13.00 -8.40 1.28
C ILE A 255 12.85 -9.74 2.01
N TYR A 256 12.92 -10.88 1.30
CA TYR A 256 12.77 -12.20 1.92
C TYR A 256 13.85 -12.46 2.98
N GLN A 257 15.11 -12.09 2.69
CA GLN A 257 16.21 -12.18 3.65
C GLN A 257 15.95 -11.34 4.90
N TRP A 258 15.50 -10.09 4.73
CA TRP A 258 15.18 -9.20 5.84
C TRP A 258 14.00 -9.71 6.69
N LEU A 259 13.04 -10.40 6.08
CA LEU A 259 11.95 -11.07 6.78
C LEU A 259 12.41 -12.35 7.51
N GLY A 260 13.63 -12.83 7.25
CA GLY A 260 14.12 -14.11 7.78
C GLY A 260 13.48 -15.32 7.10
N GLU A 261 13.07 -15.18 5.83
CA GLU A 261 12.32 -16.20 5.11
C GLU A 261 13.07 -16.70 3.88
N ALA A 262 12.93 -18.00 3.61
CA ALA A 262 13.42 -18.58 2.37
C ALA A 262 12.60 -18.03 1.20
N TRP A 263 13.29 -17.61 0.12
CA TRP A 263 12.63 -17.28 -1.13
C TRP A 263 12.16 -18.58 -1.82
N PRO A 264 10.85 -18.86 -1.90
CA PRO A 264 10.39 -20.12 -2.47
C PRO A 264 10.62 -20.13 -4.00
N ALA A 265 11.26 -21.18 -4.50
CA ALA A 265 11.55 -21.32 -5.94
C ALA A 265 10.26 -21.31 -6.79
N GLU A 266 9.18 -21.90 -6.28
CA GLU A 266 7.86 -21.89 -6.93
C GLU A 266 7.27 -20.49 -7.08
N VAL A 267 7.50 -19.61 -6.10
CA VAL A 267 7.05 -18.22 -6.14
C VAL A 267 7.86 -17.47 -7.19
N LYS A 268 9.19 -17.62 -7.17
CA LYS A 268 10.09 -17.02 -8.17
C LYS A 268 9.68 -17.41 -9.59
N ALA A 269 9.43 -18.69 -9.86
CA ALA A 269 9.04 -19.17 -11.18
C ALA A 269 7.71 -18.56 -11.66
N LYS A 270 6.66 -18.57 -10.83
CA LYS A 270 5.36 -17.98 -11.19
C LYS A 270 5.48 -16.48 -11.47
N MET A 271 6.31 -15.78 -10.70
CA MET A 271 6.56 -14.36 -10.91
C MET A 271 7.31 -14.10 -12.21
N GLN A 272 8.30 -14.93 -12.57
CA GLN A 272 9.05 -14.79 -13.82
C GLN A 272 8.10 -14.98 -15.02
N THR A 273 7.23 -15.99 -14.95
CA THR A 273 6.18 -16.19 -15.97
C THR A 273 5.26 -14.98 -16.08
N TYR A 274 4.78 -14.44 -14.96
CA TYR A 274 3.91 -13.26 -14.98
C TYR A 274 4.64 -12.04 -15.55
N HIS A 275 5.88 -11.78 -15.15
CA HIS A 275 6.67 -10.64 -15.62
C HIS A 275 6.94 -10.72 -17.12
N ALA A 276 7.25 -11.92 -17.64
CA ALA A 276 7.42 -12.15 -19.08
C ALA A 276 6.12 -11.96 -19.88
N GLN A 277 4.96 -12.21 -19.26
CA GLN A 277 3.64 -12.03 -19.88
C GLN A 277 3.06 -10.62 -19.69
N ALA A 278 3.67 -9.79 -18.84
CA ALA A 278 3.23 -8.43 -18.62
C ALA A 278 3.64 -7.56 -19.82
N PRO A 279 2.70 -6.91 -20.53
CA PRO A 279 3.05 -6.00 -21.60
C PRO A 279 3.97 -4.88 -21.10
N ALA A 280 5.13 -4.71 -21.74
CA ALA A 280 5.91 -3.50 -21.59
C ALA A 280 5.01 -2.29 -21.95
N HIS A 281 4.98 -1.27 -21.09
CA HIS A 281 4.13 -0.08 -21.27
C HIS A 281 2.60 -0.31 -21.24
N ARG A 282 2.11 -1.33 -20.51
CA ARG A 282 0.66 -1.60 -20.36
C ARG A 282 -0.18 -0.38 -19.93
N TYR A 283 0.45 0.61 -19.30
CA TYR A 283 -0.14 1.86 -18.86
C TYR A 283 0.61 2.99 -19.57
N GLY A 284 -0.06 3.68 -20.49
CA GLY A 284 0.54 4.66 -21.38
C GLY A 284 1.40 5.72 -20.67
N LEU A 285 2.29 6.34 -21.44
CA LEU A 285 3.10 7.47 -20.98
C LEU A 285 2.19 8.67 -20.72
N HIS A 286 1.61 8.73 -19.52
CA HIS A 286 0.98 9.95 -19.04
C HIS A 286 2.09 10.97 -18.81
N GLN A 287 2.26 11.89 -19.76
CA GLN A 287 3.11 13.04 -19.61
C GLN A 287 2.38 14.05 -18.70
N TYR A 288 3.06 14.47 -17.64
CA TYR A 288 2.64 15.52 -16.74
C TYR A 288 3.89 16.26 -16.30
N ALA A 289 3.78 17.58 -16.19
CA ALA A 289 4.81 18.46 -15.69
C ALA A 289 4.40 19.01 -14.31
N LEU A 290 5.35 19.54 -13.53
CA LEU A 290 5.03 20.16 -12.24
C LEU A 290 4.19 21.43 -12.44
N GLU A 291 4.46 22.12 -13.54
CA GLU A 291 3.86 23.38 -13.96
C GLU A 291 2.36 23.22 -14.25
N ASP A 292 1.94 22.06 -14.75
CA ASP A 292 0.51 21.73 -14.98
C ASP A 292 -0.33 21.81 -13.69
N PHE A 293 0.31 21.64 -12.54
CA PHE A 293 -0.29 21.68 -11.21
C PHE A 293 0.11 22.94 -10.42
N GLY A 294 0.73 23.92 -11.08
CA GLY A 294 1.22 25.15 -10.44
C GLY A 294 2.32 24.91 -9.41
N LEU A 295 3.09 23.83 -9.56
CA LEU A 295 4.18 23.47 -8.64
C LEU A 295 5.52 23.97 -9.15
N HIS A 296 6.34 24.49 -8.24
CA HIS A 296 7.70 24.92 -8.54
C HIS A 296 8.72 23.94 -7.94
N PRO A 297 9.72 23.46 -8.71
CA PRO A 297 10.70 22.48 -8.24
C PRO A 297 11.39 22.88 -6.93
N ASP A 298 11.82 24.15 -6.80
CA ASP A 298 12.51 24.62 -5.60
C ASP A 298 11.66 24.55 -4.34
N ARG A 299 10.35 24.81 -4.44
CA ARG A 299 9.43 24.71 -3.31
C ARG A 299 9.24 23.26 -2.87
N ILE A 300 9.17 22.33 -3.82
CA ILE A 300 9.12 20.90 -3.51
C ILE A 300 10.45 20.45 -2.88
N ARG A 301 11.60 20.83 -3.44
CA ARG A 301 12.91 20.49 -2.84
C ARG A 301 13.04 21.03 -1.42
N GLN A 302 12.60 22.27 -1.18
CA GLN A 302 12.59 22.87 0.15
C GLN A 302 11.70 22.09 1.13
N ALA A 303 10.46 21.77 0.73
CA ALA A 303 9.50 21.07 1.59
C ALA A 303 9.94 19.64 1.94
N PHE A 304 10.71 18.99 1.06
CA PHE A 304 11.22 17.62 1.22
C PHE A 304 12.71 17.57 1.57
N ALA A 305 13.34 18.69 1.96
CA ALA A 305 14.80 18.77 2.12
C ALA A 305 15.37 17.70 3.07
N GLN A 306 14.74 17.53 4.24
CA GLN A 306 15.15 16.50 5.21
C GLN A 306 15.00 15.08 4.63
N TYR A 307 13.90 14.80 3.92
CA TYR A 307 13.69 13.50 3.28
C TYR A 307 14.74 13.21 2.20
N ILE A 308 15.05 14.20 1.36
CA ILE A 308 16.07 14.10 0.31
C ILE A 308 17.43 13.81 0.96
N GLN A 309 17.81 14.59 1.96
CA GLN A 309 19.08 14.41 2.67
C GLN A 309 19.19 13.02 3.32
N THR A 310 18.09 12.53 3.90
CA THR A 310 18.09 11.25 4.63
C THR A 310 18.13 10.04 3.70
N TYR A 311 17.40 10.09 2.58
CA TYR A 311 17.13 8.88 1.79
C TYR A 311 17.57 8.94 0.32
N LEU A 312 17.83 10.11 -0.24
CA LEU A 312 18.14 10.26 -1.67
C LEU A 312 19.54 10.81 -1.94
N SER A 313 20.16 11.47 -0.97
CA SER A 313 21.58 11.81 -1.01
C SER A 313 22.38 10.50 -0.93
N LYS A 314 22.99 10.09 -2.04
CA LYS A 314 23.94 8.96 -2.03
C LYS A 314 25.04 9.27 -0.99
N PRO A 315 25.50 8.28 -0.20
CA PRO A 315 26.80 8.42 0.44
C PRO A 315 27.81 8.64 -0.68
N ASN A 316 28.68 9.65 -0.54
CA ASN A 316 29.86 9.75 -1.39
C ASN A 316 30.69 8.48 -1.15
N SER A 317 30.60 7.52 -2.06
CA SER A 317 31.52 6.39 -2.20
C SER A 317 32.58 6.76 -3.22
#